data_AF-A0A938NFK8-F1
#
_entry.id   AF-A0A938NFK8-F1
#
_cell.length_a   1.000
_cell.length_b   1.000
_cell.length_c   1.000
_cell.angle_alpha   90.00
_cell.angle_beta   90.00
_cell.angle_gamma   90.00
#
_symmetry.space_group_name_H-M   'P 1'
#
loop_
_entity.id
_entity.type
_entity.pdbx_description
1 polymer ?
#
loop_
_entity_poly.entity_id
_entity_poly.type
_entity_poly.pdbx_seq_one_letter_code
_entity_poly.pdbx_strand_id
1 'polypeptide(L)'
;PGAAQDSALNALLDAEAIDWVLRIPADVLEHGRCEYHGRVVSNFTQLEALQGKLTEILRAERLRRLDLDPALLSELTLRADLRTIQHRGEATSEAGFESLYFGTLTLVMILYMTILVFGSMIQRSILEDKNQHITEVVLSGMSATQFFTGKILGIGAVGLTQYLAWLVLGAVAAALGLLSSANLQALPVLQPSTLAAFVTFYVLGFLLYAGLFAAVGAMSTTDQEAQQLMQPLVMLLVLPLVIMIYIFQNPDSAASVVLSLIPVFTPLVMFMRINISAPPLWQIALAYGLLIGSVVLVFIVSARIFRVGILMTGKKLSLVEAWRWVRQA
;
A
#
# COMPACT_ATOMS: atom_id res chain seq x y z
N PRO A 1 -3.15 44.63 -31.20
CA PRO A 1 -4.45 44.03 -30.75
C PRO A 1 -4.33 43.06 -29.56
N GLY A 2 -3.26 42.25 -29.45
CA GLY A 2 -3.10 41.24 -28.38
C GLY A 2 -2.89 41.81 -26.96
N ALA A 3 -2.02 42.81 -26.79
CA ALA A 3 -1.64 43.32 -25.47
C ALA A 3 -2.78 43.96 -24.64
N ALA A 4 -3.83 44.48 -25.30
CA ALA A 4 -5.00 45.03 -24.61
C ALA A 4 -5.99 43.95 -24.15
N GLN A 5 -6.07 42.82 -24.87
CA GLN A 5 -6.90 41.68 -24.50
C GLN A 5 -6.25 40.84 -23.39
N ASP A 6 -4.93 40.69 -23.41
CA ASP A 6 -4.19 39.97 -22.37
C ASP A 6 -4.28 40.69 -21.01
N SER A 7 -4.30 42.04 -21.01
CA SER A 7 -4.50 42.86 -19.80
C SER A 7 -5.91 42.74 -19.20
N ALA A 8 -6.95 42.70 -20.06
CA ALA A 8 -8.33 42.50 -19.61
C ALA A 8 -8.61 41.07 -19.12
N LEU A 9 -7.94 40.07 -19.71
CA LEU A 9 -8.05 38.66 -19.32
C LEU A 9 -7.44 38.43 -17.93
N ASN A 10 -6.24 38.96 -17.69
CA ASN A 10 -5.58 38.88 -16.40
C ASN A 10 -6.39 39.60 -15.31
N ALA A 11 -6.97 40.77 -15.63
CA ALA A 11 -7.86 41.48 -14.70
C ALA A 11 -9.13 40.70 -14.32
N LEU A 12 -9.66 39.85 -15.21
CA LEU A 12 -10.82 38.99 -14.93
C LEU A 12 -10.47 37.73 -14.12
N LEU A 13 -9.26 37.19 -14.30
CA LEU A 13 -8.72 36.08 -13.52
C LEU A 13 -8.31 36.53 -12.11
N ASP A 14 -7.81 37.76 -11.97
CA ASP A 14 -7.44 38.38 -10.70
C ASP A 14 -8.66 38.87 -9.88
N ALA A 15 -9.78 39.17 -10.54
CA ALA A 15 -11.04 39.61 -9.90
C ALA A 15 -11.94 38.46 -9.38
N GLU A 16 -11.44 37.21 -9.35
CA GLU A 16 -12.14 36.00 -8.89
C GLU A 16 -13.46 35.65 -9.62
N ALA A 17 -13.74 36.26 -10.78
CA ALA A 17 -15.01 36.05 -11.48
C ALA A 17 -15.04 34.78 -12.36
N ILE A 18 -13.87 34.22 -12.74
CA ILE A 18 -13.75 33.10 -13.69
C ILE A 18 -12.55 32.20 -13.29
N ASP A 19 -12.77 30.88 -13.23
CA ASP A 19 -11.73 29.91 -12.81
C ASP A 19 -10.70 29.56 -13.90
N TRP A 20 -11.09 29.62 -15.18
CA TRP A 20 -10.23 29.35 -16.34
C TRP A 20 -10.79 29.96 -17.62
N VAL A 21 -9.90 30.26 -18.58
CA VAL A 21 -10.25 30.74 -19.92
C VAL A 21 -9.46 29.96 -20.97
N LEU A 22 -10.15 29.51 -22.01
CA LEU A 22 -9.56 28.87 -23.18
C LEU A 22 -9.53 29.85 -24.34
N ARG A 23 -8.34 30.17 -24.84
CA ARG A 23 -8.14 31.02 -26.02
C ARG A 23 -7.97 30.13 -27.26
N ILE A 24 -8.86 30.34 -28.23
CA ILE A 24 -8.86 29.65 -29.52
C ILE A 24 -8.53 30.70 -30.59
N PRO A 25 -7.27 30.81 -31.04
CA PRO A 25 -6.92 31.77 -32.09
C PRO A 25 -7.49 31.38 -33.46
N ALA A 26 -7.60 32.34 -34.37
CA ALA A 26 -8.29 32.14 -35.66
C ALA A 26 -7.56 31.14 -36.60
N ASP A 27 -6.27 30.90 -36.36
CA ASP A 27 -5.39 29.98 -37.09
C ASP A 27 -5.31 28.57 -36.47
N VAL A 28 -6.13 28.28 -35.46
CA VAL A 28 -6.19 26.95 -34.81
C VAL A 28 -6.45 25.83 -35.82
N LEU A 29 -7.20 26.12 -36.88
CA LEU A 29 -7.49 25.16 -37.95
C LEU A 29 -6.28 24.84 -38.82
N GLU A 30 -5.17 25.58 -38.74
CA GLU A 30 -3.92 25.28 -39.46
C GLU A 30 -2.86 24.69 -38.50
N HIS A 31 -2.66 25.32 -37.34
CA HIS A 31 -1.56 24.96 -36.42
C HIS A 31 -1.99 24.10 -35.21
N GLY A 32 -3.28 23.99 -34.90
CA GLY A 32 -3.80 23.17 -33.80
C GLY A 32 -3.42 23.66 -32.40
N ARG A 33 -3.02 24.92 -32.24
CA ARG A 33 -2.53 25.48 -30.97
C ARG A 33 -3.64 26.29 -30.28
N CYS A 34 -4.10 25.79 -29.13
CA CYS A 34 -4.98 26.51 -28.22
C CYS A 34 -4.22 26.85 -26.93
N GLU A 35 -4.53 27.98 -26.31
CA GLU A 35 -3.91 28.38 -25.04
C GLU A 35 -4.93 28.24 -23.90
N TYR A 36 -4.60 27.47 -22.88
CA TYR A 36 -5.41 27.33 -21.67
C TYR A 36 -4.81 28.19 -20.56
N HIS A 37 -5.60 29.13 -20.05
CA HIS A 37 -5.24 30.08 -19.00
C HIS A 37 -6.10 29.77 -17.77
N GLY A 38 -5.55 29.05 -16.80
CA GLY A 38 -6.27 28.67 -15.58
C GLY A 38 -5.46 28.98 -14.33
N ARG A 39 -6.15 29.30 -13.22
CA ARG A 39 -5.50 29.64 -11.94
C ARG A 39 -4.69 28.47 -11.36
N VAL A 40 -5.13 27.25 -11.65
CA VAL A 40 -4.52 26.00 -11.19
C VAL A 40 -4.48 25.03 -12.38
N VAL A 41 -3.29 24.76 -12.90
CA VAL A 41 -3.07 23.86 -14.07
C VAL A 41 -2.97 22.38 -13.64
N SER A 42 -3.23 22.07 -12.37
CA SER A 42 -2.99 20.75 -11.77
C SER A 42 -3.98 19.66 -12.16
N ASN A 43 -5.09 20.00 -12.82
CA ASN A 43 -6.13 19.03 -13.14
C ASN A 43 -5.91 18.37 -14.50
N PHE A 44 -4.86 17.54 -14.56
CA PHE A 44 -4.39 16.86 -15.77
C PHE A 44 -5.50 16.06 -16.49
N THR A 45 -6.35 15.37 -15.74
CA THR A 45 -7.47 14.58 -16.29
C THR A 45 -8.51 15.46 -17.01
N GLN A 46 -8.81 16.64 -16.47
CA GLN A 46 -9.75 17.57 -17.11
C GLN A 46 -9.15 18.23 -18.34
N LEU A 47 -7.85 18.55 -18.31
CA LEU A 47 -7.10 19.07 -19.45
C LEU A 47 -7.02 18.05 -20.60
N GLU A 48 -6.75 16.77 -20.30
CA GLU A 48 -6.77 15.70 -21.32
C GLU A 48 -8.17 15.50 -21.91
N ALA A 49 -9.23 15.52 -21.10
CA ALA A 49 -10.60 15.41 -21.58
C ALA A 49 -10.99 16.60 -22.48
N LEU A 50 -10.59 17.82 -22.09
CA LEU A 50 -10.84 19.03 -22.86
C LEU A 50 -10.06 19.01 -24.17
N GLN A 51 -8.79 18.63 -24.13
CA GLN A 51 -7.94 18.48 -25.31
C GLN A 51 -8.49 17.41 -26.26
N GLY A 52 -8.98 16.28 -25.74
CA GLY A 52 -9.63 15.23 -26.51
C GLY A 52 -10.85 15.75 -27.28
N LYS A 53 -11.77 16.44 -26.58
CA LYS A 53 -12.95 17.05 -27.20
C LYS A 53 -12.60 18.14 -28.22
N LEU A 54 -11.65 19.01 -27.91
CA LEU A 54 -11.18 20.04 -28.85
C LEU A 54 -10.57 19.42 -30.11
N THR A 55 -9.78 18.36 -29.94
CA THR A 55 -9.16 17.65 -31.07
C THR A 55 -10.22 17.03 -31.97
N GLU A 56 -11.28 16.46 -31.40
CA GLU A 56 -12.40 15.90 -32.14
C GLU A 56 -13.15 16.98 -32.96
N ILE A 57 -13.46 18.12 -32.33
CA ILE A 57 -14.15 19.24 -32.98
C ILE A 57 -13.29 19.86 -34.10
N LEU A 58 -12.01 20.10 -33.85
CA LEU A 58 -11.11 20.68 -34.84
C LEU A 58 -10.86 19.74 -36.03
N ARG A 59 -10.83 18.42 -35.79
CA ARG A 59 -10.78 17.42 -36.87
C ARG A 59 -12.05 17.43 -37.72
N ALA A 60 -13.23 17.46 -37.09
CA ALA A 60 -14.50 17.52 -37.80
C ALA A 60 -14.61 18.78 -38.67
N GLU A 61 -14.15 19.93 -38.16
CA GLU A 61 -14.20 21.20 -38.90
C GLU A 61 -13.17 21.28 -40.03
N ARG A 62 -11.97 20.69 -39.86
CA ARG A 62 -11.00 20.55 -40.96
C ARG A 62 -11.54 19.66 -42.09
N LEU A 63 -12.27 18.60 -41.76
CA LEU A 63 -12.85 17.70 -42.77
C LEU A 63 -13.96 18.38 -43.59
N ARG A 64 -14.82 19.18 -42.94
CA ARG A 64 -15.82 20.00 -43.64
C ARG A 64 -15.19 20.96 -44.66
N ARG A 65 -14.03 21.55 -44.35
CA ARG A 65 -13.30 22.43 -45.28
C ARG A 65 -12.69 21.70 -46.48
N LEU A 66 -12.48 20.39 -46.37
CA LEU A 66 -11.96 19.53 -47.43
C LEU A 66 -13.08 18.88 -48.26
N ASP A 67 -14.34 19.27 -48.05
CA ASP A 67 -15.54 18.71 -48.69
C ASP A 67 -15.69 17.19 -48.46
N LEU A 68 -15.10 16.69 -47.37
CA LEU A 68 -15.21 15.31 -46.92
C LEU A 68 -16.33 15.24 -45.88
N ASP A 69 -17.27 14.30 -46.05
CA ASP A 69 -18.35 14.10 -45.10
C ASP A 69 -17.78 13.69 -43.73
N PRO A 70 -17.99 14.48 -42.67
CA PRO A 70 -17.54 14.12 -41.31
C PRO A 70 -18.15 12.80 -40.82
N ALA A 71 -19.30 12.40 -41.36
CA ALA A 71 -19.94 11.12 -41.02
C ALA A 71 -19.08 9.92 -41.45
N LEU A 72 -18.41 10.02 -42.61
CA LEU A 72 -17.50 8.99 -43.13
C LEU A 72 -16.31 8.76 -42.19
N LEU A 73 -15.81 9.82 -41.53
CA LEU A 73 -14.75 9.66 -40.53
C LEU A 73 -15.29 9.02 -39.25
N SER A 74 -16.50 9.36 -38.78
CA SER A 74 -17.09 8.72 -37.59
C SER A 74 -17.33 7.22 -37.78
N GLU A 75 -17.61 6.79 -39.01
CA GLU A 75 -17.67 5.37 -39.39
C GLU A 75 -16.28 4.70 -39.42
N LEU A 76 -15.24 5.43 -39.83
CA LEU A 76 -13.86 4.92 -39.93
C LEU A 76 -13.08 5.00 -38.60
N THR A 77 -13.44 5.92 -37.70
CA THR A 77 -12.87 6.04 -36.35
C THR A 77 -13.65 5.16 -35.37
N LEU A 78 -13.57 3.86 -35.59
CA LEU A 78 -13.94 2.88 -34.58
C LEU A 78 -13.01 3.06 -33.37
N ARG A 79 -13.54 3.66 -32.30
CA ARG A 79 -12.86 3.66 -31.00
C ARG A 79 -12.88 2.23 -30.49
N ALA A 80 -11.74 1.55 -30.58
CA ALA A 80 -11.58 0.23 -30.01
C ALA A 80 -11.81 0.30 -28.50
N ASP A 81 -12.92 -0.29 -28.03
CA ASP A 81 -13.17 -0.50 -26.61
C ASP A 81 -12.33 -1.70 -26.16
N LEU A 82 -11.17 -1.41 -25.56
CA LEU A 82 -10.21 -2.43 -25.18
C LEU A 82 -10.65 -3.07 -23.86
N ARG A 83 -11.43 -4.16 -23.96
CA ARG A 83 -11.78 -4.98 -22.80
C ARG A 83 -10.56 -5.79 -22.34
N THR A 84 -10.05 -5.45 -21.15
CA THR A 84 -8.92 -6.17 -20.54
C THR A 84 -9.44 -7.34 -19.73
N ILE A 85 -9.18 -8.56 -20.19
CA ILE A 85 -9.56 -9.80 -19.50
C ILE A 85 -8.29 -10.44 -18.95
N GLN A 86 -8.24 -10.66 -17.63
CA GLN A 86 -7.13 -11.38 -17.02
C GLN A 86 -7.39 -12.88 -17.11
N HIS A 87 -6.57 -13.58 -17.89
CA HIS A 87 -6.59 -15.05 -17.93
C HIS A 87 -5.79 -15.60 -16.75
N ARG A 88 -6.47 -16.18 -15.75
CA ARG A 88 -5.87 -16.89 -14.61
C ARG A 88 -6.32 -18.36 -14.64
N GLY A 89 -5.67 -19.19 -15.45
CA GLY A 89 -6.07 -20.61 -15.60
C GLY A 89 -7.51 -20.76 -16.11
N GLU A 90 -8.27 -21.75 -15.59
CA GLU A 90 -9.68 -22.02 -15.94
C GLU A 90 -10.67 -20.93 -15.48
N ALA A 91 -10.23 -19.97 -14.66
CA ALA A 91 -11.06 -18.86 -14.17
C ALA A 91 -10.73 -17.55 -14.90
N THR A 92 -11.58 -17.15 -15.84
CA THR A 92 -11.58 -15.80 -16.42
C THR A 92 -12.28 -14.86 -15.45
N SER A 93 -11.52 -13.95 -14.82
CA SER A 93 -12.09 -12.87 -14.01
C SER A 93 -12.19 -11.62 -14.88
N GLU A 94 -13.40 -11.11 -15.08
CA GLU A 94 -13.69 -9.83 -15.75
C GLU A 94 -13.37 -8.64 -14.83
N ALA A 95 -12.23 -8.67 -14.16
CA ALA A 95 -11.78 -7.57 -13.33
C ALA A 95 -10.93 -6.63 -14.18
N GLY A 96 -11.46 -5.44 -14.47
CA GLY A 96 -10.69 -4.38 -15.11
C GLY A 96 -9.42 -4.07 -14.29
N PHE A 97 -8.34 -3.70 -14.99
CA PHE A 97 -7.04 -3.34 -14.43
C PHE A 97 -7.15 -2.47 -13.15
N GLU A 98 -8.05 -1.49 -13.18
CA GLU A 98 -8.31 -0.58 -12.06
C GLU A 98 -8.79 -1.31 -10.80
N SER A 99 -9.76 -2.21 -10.93
CA SER A 99 -10.31 -2.95 -9.79
C SER A 99 -9.27 -3.86 -9.13
N LEU A 100 -8.40 -4.50 -9.93
CA LEU A 100 -7.32 -5.34 -9.43
C LEU A 100 -6.22 -4.50 -8.76
N TYR A 101 -5.86 -3.37 -9.37
CA TYR A 101 -4.88 -2.43 -8.85
C TYR A 101 -5.33 -1.83 -7.51
N PHE A 102 -6.48 -1.16 -7.49
CA PHE A 102 -6.98 -0.50 -6.28
C PHE A 102 -7.37 -1.50 -5.20
N GLY A 103 -7.90 -2.67 -5.57
CA GLY A 103 -8.24 -3.74 -4.61
C GLY A 103 -6.99 -4.30 -3.92
N THR A 104 -5.96 -4.64 -4.69
CA THR A 104 -4.68 -5.14 -4.14
C THR A 104 -3.99 -4.07 -3.31
N LEU A 105 -3.97 -2.82 -3.79
CA LEU A 105 -3.40 -1.67 -3.07
C LEU A 105 -4.08 -1.44 -1.73
N THR A 106 -5.41 -1.53 -1.69
CA THR A 106 -6.16 -1.37 -0.44
C THR A 106 -5.78 -2.45 0.58
N LEU A 107 -5.70 -3.71 0.17
CA LEU A 107 -5.28 -4.78 1.10
C LEU A 107 -3.83 -4.66 1.54
N VAL A 108 -2.91 -4.32 0.64
CA VAL A 108 -1.49 -4.08 0.99
C VAL A 108 -1.38 -2.92 1.97
N MET A 109 -2.16 -1.84 1.77
CA MET A 109 -2.18 -0.69 2.67
C MET A 109 -2.78 -1.06 4.04
N ILE A 110 -3.86 -1.85 4.07
CA ILE A 110 -4.44 -2.35 5.32
C ILE A 110 -3.41 -3.22 6.06
N LEU A 111 -2.73 -4.12 5.36
CA LEU A 111 -1.69 -4.98 5.92
C LEU A 111 -0.52 -4.15 6.48
N TYR A 112 -0.06 -3.16 5.73
CA TYR A 112 0.96 -2.21 6.18
C TYR A 112 0.52 -1.46 7.45
N MET A 113 -0.68 -0.88 7.44
CA MET A 113 -1.19 -0.07 8.54
C MET A 113 -1.36 -0.91 9.80
N THR A 114 -1.88 -2.14 9.71
CA THR A 114 -2.03 -3.00 10.89
C THR A 114 -0.69 -3.44 11.44
N ILE A 115 0.26 -3.83 10.59
CA ILE A 115 1.62 -4.18 11.03
C ILE A 115 2.26 -3.00 11.76
N LEU A 116 2.13 -1.78 11.22
CA LEU A 116 2.71 -0.58 11.82
C LEU A 116 2.04 -0.21 13.15
N VAL A 117 0.70 -0.17 13.18
CA VAL A 117 -0.06 0.19 14.39
C VAL A 117 0.17 -0.83 15.50
N PHE A 118 -0.04 -2.11 15.24
CA PHE A 118 0.16 -3.15 16.27
C PHE A 118 1.63 -3.34 16.63
N GLY A 119 2.55 -3.16 15.68
CA GLY A 119 3.98 -3.14 15.95
C GLY A 119 4.37 -2.03 16.92
N SER A 120 3.90 -0.81 16.69
CA SER A 120 4.13 0.31 17.61
C SER A 120 3.51 0.09 18.99
N MET A 121 2.35 -0.57 19.05
CA MET A 121 1.70 -0.95 20.30
C MET A 121 2.55 -1.92 21.12
N ILE A 122 3.12 -2.95 20.47
CA ILE A 122 4.02 -3.91 21.12
C ILE A 122 5.25 -3.21 21.68
N GLN A 123 5.88 -2.34 20.89
CA GLN A 123 7.09 -1.62 21.27
C GLN A 123 6.85 -0.76 22.52
N ARG A 124 5.78 0.04 22.53
CA ARG A 124 5.39 0.84 23.72
C ARG A 124 5.05 -0.03 24.91
N SER A 125 4.30 -1.10 24.68
CA SER A 125 3.85 -1.97 25.76
C SER A 125 5.00 -2.72 26.44
N ILE A 126 6.07 -3.05 25.72
CA ILE A 126 7.29 -3.64 26.31
C ILE A 126 8.11 -2.58 27.05
N LEU A 127 8.17 -1.36 26.53
CA LEU A 127 8.84 -0.25 27.21
C LEU A 127 8.16 0.08 28.54
N GLU A 128 6.83 0.09 28.55
CA GLU A 128 6.01 0.27 29.76
C GLU A 128 6.25 -0.84 30.78
N ASP A 129 6.26 -2.11 30.36
CA ASP A 129 6.55 -3.24 31.24
C ASP A 129 7.92 -3.09 31.93
N LYS A 130 8.94 -2.64 31.20
CA LYS A 130 10.27 -2.45 31.77
C LYS A 130 10.30 -1.33 32.84
N ASN A 131 9.45 -0.32 32.68
CA ASN A 131 9.37 0.82 33.58
C ASN A 131 8.45 0.58 34.78
N GLN A 132 7.57 -0.43 34.73
CA GLN A 132 6.65 -0.75 35.82
C GLN A 132 7.16 -1.88 36.71
N HIS A 133 7.13 -1.66 38.03
CA HIS A 133 7.46 -2.66 39.06
C HIS A 133 6.52 -3.90 39.07
N ILE A 134 5.44 -3.87 38.29
CA ILE A 134 4.49 -4.99 38.18
C ILE A 134 5.12 -6.17 37.43
N THR A 135 6.02 -5.91 36.48
CA THR A 135 6.62 -6.98 35.65
C THR A 135 7.51 -7.92 36.46
N GLU A 136 8.18 -7.43 37.50
CA GLU A 136 8.96 -8.27 38.43
C GLU A 136 8.08 -9.28 39.18
N VAL A 137 6.89 -8.85 39.61
CA VAL A 137 5.91 -9.71 40.28
C VAL A 137 5.38 -10.77 39.31
N VAL A 138 5.09 -10.40 38.06
CA VAL A 138 4.61 -11.36 37.03
C VAL A 138 5.70 -12.37 36.67
N LEU A 139 6.96 -11.94 36.56
CA LEU A 139 8.09 -12.81 36.25
C LEU A 139 8.51 -13.73 37.41
N SER A 140 8.03 -13.48 38.64
CA SER A 140 8.22 -14.43 39.75
C SER A 140 7.45 -15.74 39.55
N GLY A 141 6.40 -15.74 38.72
CA GLY A 141 5.53 -16.89 38.45
C GLY A 141 5.68 -17.51 37.05
N MET A 142 6.32 -16.83 36.08
CA MET A 142 6.50 -17.33 34.72
C MET A 142 7.82 -16.88 34.08
N SER A 143 8.31 -17.63 33.09
CA SER A 143 9.55 -17.26 32.38
C SER A 143 9.35 -16.04 31.48
N ALA A 144 10.39 -15.21 31.35
CA ALA A 144 10.37 -14.01 30.48
C ALA A 144 10.01 -14.33 29.02
N THR A 145 10.43 -15.49 28.52
CA THR A 145 10.12 -15.96 27.15
C THR A 145 8.64 -16.28 26.98
N GLN A 146 7.98 -16.86 27.99
CA GLN A 146 6.55 -17.16 27.95
C GLN A 146 5.73 -15.87 28.04
N PHE A 147 6.10 -14.96 28.93
CA PHE A 147 5.46 -13.65 29.07
C PHE A 147 5.54 -12.87 27.75
N PHE A 148 6.73 -12.75 27.18
CA PHE A 148 6.99 -12.07 25.92
C PHE A 148 6.18 -12.64 24.75
N THR A 149 6.25 -13.96 24.56
CA THR A 149 5.58 -14.63 23.42
C THR A 149 4.07 -14.56 23.56
N GLY A 150 3.54 -14.78 24.77
CA GLY A 150 2.11 -14.66 25.06
C GLY A 150 1.58 -13.25 24.81
N LYS A 151 2.34 -12.22 25.18
CA LYS A 151 1.98 -10.82 24.96
C LYS A 151 1.90 -10.47 23.47
N ILE A 152 2.90 -10.88 22.68
CA ILE A 152 2.89 -10.66 21.22
C ILE A 152 1.73 -11.39 20.55
N LEU A 153 1.52 -12.66 20.90
CA LEU A 153 0.40 -13.44 20.35
C LEU A 153 -0.96 -12.85 20.74
N GLY A 154 -1.10 -12.35 21.97
CA GLY A 154 -2.31 -11.67 22.44
C GLY A 154 -2.63 -10.41 21.62
N ILE A 155 -1.63 -9.53 21.42
CA ILE A 155 -1.81 -8.33 20.59
C ILE A 155 -2.10 -8.72 19.13
N GLY A 156 -1.45 -9.77 18.62
CA GLY A 156 -1.74 -10.29 17.28
C GLY A 156 -3.16 -10.84 17.12
N ALA A 157 -3.68 -11.50 18.16
CA ALA A 157 -5.05 -11.99 18.18
C ALA A 157 -6.07 -10.84 18.09
N VAL A 158 -5.78 -9.69 18.70
CA VAL A 158 -6.63 -8.48 18.57
C VAL A 158 -6.76 -8.07 17.10
N GLY A 159 -5.67 -8.04 16.34
CA GLY A 159 -5.76 -7.69 14.92
C GLY A 159 -6.53 -8.72 14.07
N LEU A 160 -6.42 -10.02 14.39
CA LEU A 160 -7.28 -11.04 13.77
C LEU A 160 -8.77 -10.81 14.11
N THR A 161 -9.09 -10.46 15.36
CA THR A 161 -10.48 -10.13 15.73
C THR A 161 -10.98 -8.88 15.02
N GLN A 162 -10.12 -7.90 14.76
CA GLN A 162 -10.48 -6.72 13.97
C GLN A 162 -10.87 -7.09 12.53
N TYR A 163 -10.12 -7.96 11.87
CA TYR A 163 -10.49 -8.44 10.53
C TYR A 163 -11.76 -9.30 10.55
N LEU A 164 -11.91 -10.15 11.56
CA LEU A 164 -13.13 -10.94 11.74
C LEU A 164 -14.36 -10.04 11.92
N ALA A 165 -14.23 -8.94 12.69
CA ALA A 165 -15.31 -7.98 12.86
C ALA A 165 -15.72 -7.34 11.53
N TRP A 166 -14.76 -6.90 10.71
CA TRP A 166 -15.06 -6.37 9.37
C TRP A 166 -15.72 -7.41 8.46
N LEU A 167 -15.28 -8.66 8.52
CA LEU A 167 -15.87 -9.76 7.73
C LEU A 167 -17.32 -10.01 8.15
N VAL A 168 -17.60 -10.09 9.47
CA VAL A 168 -18.95 -10.28 10.00
C VAL A 168 -19.85 -9.11 9.64
N LEU A 169 -19.37 -7.86 9.80
CA LEU A 169 -20.13 -6.68 9.42
C LEU A 169 -20.44 -6.66 7.91
N GLY A 170 -19.48 -7.01 7.06
CA GLY A 170 -19.68 -7.13 5.63
C GLY A 170 -20.72 -8.20 5.26
N ALA A 171 -20.66 -9.36 5.92
CA ALA A 171 -21.63 -10.44 5.73
C ALA A 171 -23.04 -10.04 6.15
N VAL A 172 -23.19 -9.37 7.30
CA VAL A 172 -24.47 -8.84 7.77
C VAL A 172 -25.02 -7.78 6.81
N ALA A 173 -24.19 -6.83 6.36
CA ALA A 173 -24.59 -5.80 5.40
C ALA A 173 -25.03 -6.40 4.06
N ALA A 174 -24.34 -7.45 3.58
CA ALA A 174 -24.74 -8.20 2.39
C ALA A 174 -26.08 -8.92 2.58
N ALA A 175 -26.27 -9.60 3.73
CA ALA A 175 -27.53 -10.30 4.05
C ALA A 175 -28.73 -9.35 4.15
N LEU A 176 -28.50 -8.12 4.63
CA LEU A 176 -29.52 -7.06 4.69
C LEU A 176 -29.75 -6.35 3.34
N GLY A 177 -29.04 -6.74 2.28
CA GLY A 177 -29.16 -6.12 0.96
C GLY A 177 -28.55 -4.71 0.85
N LEU A 178 -27.84 -4.23 1.88
CA LEU A 178 -27.18 -2.91 1.88
C LEU A 178 -26.04 -2.81 0.86
N LEU A 179 -25.54 -3.96 0.41
CA LEU A 179 -24.48 -4.09 -0.59
C LEU A 179 -25.01 -4.67 -1.92
N SER A 180 -26.33 -4.69 -2.13
CA SER A 180 -26.95 -5.29 -3.34
C SER A 180 -26.59 -4.55 -4.64
N SER A 181 -26.25 -3.26 -4.56
CA SER A 181 -25.72 -2.48 -5.68
C SER A 181 -24.23 -2.74 -5.95
N ALA A 182 -23.52 -3.36 -5.01
CA ALA A 182 -22.13 -3.74 -5.17
C ALA A 182 -22.06 -5.19 -5.66
N ASN A 183 -21.47 -5.42 -6.83
CA ASN A 183 -21.21 -6.77 -7.31
C ASN A 183 -20.02 -7.39 -6.56
N LEU A 184 -20.23 -7.75 -5.29
CA LEU A 184 -19.19 -8.23 -4.38
C LEU A 184 -18.48 -9.48 -4.91
N GLN A 185 -19.20 -10.34 -5.65
CA GLN A 185 -18.64 -11.56 -6.23
C GLN A 185 -17.66 -11.28 -7.37
N ALA A 186 -17.79 -10.14 -8.05
CA ALA A 186 -16.87 -9.72 -9.10
C ALA A 186 -15.59 -9.08 -8.56
N LEU A 187 -15.50 -8.80 -7.25
CA LEU A 187 -14.32 -8.18 -6.64
C LEU A 187 -13.22 -9.25 -6.42
N PRO A 188 -12.07 -9.20 -7.14
CA PRO A 188 -11.00 -10.19 -6.99
C PRO A 188 -10.41 -10.25 -5.58
N VAL A 189 -10.51 -9.13 -4.87
CA VAL A 189 -10.03 -8.95 -3.50
C VAL A 189 -10.78 -9.79 -2.47
N LEU A 190 -12.04 -10.15 -2.78
CA LEU A 190 -12.89 -10.98 -1.91
C LEU A 190 -12.81 -12.47 -2.26
N GLN A 191 -11.99 -12.86 -3.23
CA GLN A 191 -11.77 -14.26 -3.55
C GLN A 191 -11.20 -15.01 -2.33
N PRO A 192 -11.72 -16.22 -2.00
CA PRO A 192 -11.25 -16.97 -0.84
C PRO A 192 -9.73 -17.22 -0.83
N SER A 193 -9.12 -17.44 -2.00
CA SER A 193 -7.67 -17.58 -2.14
C SER A 193 -6.90 -16.31 -1.72
N THR A 194 -7.42 -15.14 -2.10
CA THR A 194 -6.84 -13.84 -1.76
C THR A 194 -6.95 -13.57 -0.26
N LEU A 195 -8.10 -13.88 0.34
CA LEU A 195 -8.30 -13.74 1.78
C LEU A 195 -7.40 -14.70 2.58
N ALA A 196 -7.26 -15.96 2.13
CA ALA A 196 -6.36 -16.91 2.76
C ALA A 196 -4.89 -16.45 2.68
N ALA A 197 -4.46 -15.94 1.52
CA ALA A 197 -3.13 -15.35 1.36
C ALA A 197 -2.95 -14.14 2.28
N PHE A 198 -3.96 -13.25 2.34
CA PHE A 198 -3.95 -12.07 3.19
C PHE A 198 -3.77 -12.43 4.67
N VAL A 199 -4.57 -13.37 5.19
CA VAL A 199 -4.46 -13.82 6.58
C VAL A 199 -3.10 -14.45 6.86
N THR A 200 -2.57 -15.26 5.94
CA THR A 200 -1.27 -15.92 6.11
C THR A 200 -0.12 -14.90 6.15
N PHE A 201 -0.08 -13.97 5.20
CA PHE A 201 0.94 -12.91 5.19
C PHE A 201 0.74 -11.90 6.32
N TYR A 202 -0.50 -11.66 6.75
CA TYR A 202 -0.78 -10.91 7.96
C TYR A 202 -0.16 -11.58 9.17
N VAL A 203 -0.46 -12.86 9.44
CA VAL A 203 0.07 -13.54 10.63
C VAL A 203 1.59 -13.59 10.61
N LEU A 204 2.19 -14.03 9.50
CA LEU A 204 3.65 -14.15 9.41
C LEU A 204 4.36 -12.79 9.39
N GLY A 205 3.82 -11.83 8.65
CA GLY A 205 4.37 -10.47 8.59
C GLY A 205 4.22 -9.74 9.91
N PHE A 206 3.06 -9.83 10.55
CA PHE A 206 2.83 -9.32 11.89
C PHE A 206 3.84 -9.91 12.87
N LEU A 207 4.00 -11.24 12.91
CA LEU A 207 4.95 -11.88 13.83
C LEU A 207 6.38 -11.38 13.58
N LEU A 208 6.84 -11.32 12.33
CA LEU A 208 8.17 -10.83 12.00
C LEU A 208 8.39 -9.41 12.55
N TYR A 209 7.49 -8.49 12.22
CA TYR A 209 7.60 -7.10 12.64
C TYR A 209 7.35 -6.92 14.15
N ALA A 210 6.43 -7.66 14.73
CA ALA A 210 6.18 -7.70 16.17
C ALA A 210 7.46 -8.02 16.93
N GLY A 211 8.22 -9.04 16.49
CA GLY A 211 9.51 -9.37 17.09
C GLY A 211 10.53 -8.23 16.95
N LEU A 212 10.61 -7.58 15.78
CA LEU A 212 11.53 -6.46 15.56
C LEU A 212 11.16 -5.22 16.41
N PHE A 213 9.89 -4.84 16.44
CA PHE A 213 9.38 -3.76 17.29
C PHE A 213 9.55 -4.07 18.78
N ALA A 214 9.34 -5.33 19.16
CA ALA A 214 9.56 -5.80 20.52
C ALA A 214 11.03 -5.69 20.96
N ALA A 215 11.97 -6.01 20.07
CA ALA A 215 13.40 -5.79 20.33
C ALA A 215 13.69 -4.30 20.55
N VAL A 216 13.14 -3.42 19.72
CA VAL A 216 13.29 -1.96 19.90
C VAL A 216 12.75 -1.50 21.26
N GLY A 217 11.56 -1.96 21.65
CA GLY A 217 10.97 -1.66 22.96
C GLY A 217 11.86 -2.12 24.11
N ALA A 218 12.41 -3.34 24.03
CA ALA A 218 13.26 -3.91 25.07
C ALA A 218 14.63 -3.20 25.21
N MET A 219 15.18 -2.71 24.10
CA MET A 219 16.46 -1.98 24.08
C MET A 219 16.34 -0.55 24.60
N SER A 220 15.14 0.04 24.51
CA SER A 220 14.91 1.44 24.82
C SER A 220 14.66 1.65 26.31
N THR A 221 14.90 2.88 26.76
CA THR A 221 14.57 3.32 28.13
C THR A 221 13.54 4.44 28.19
N THR A 222 13.40 5.20 27.09
CA THR A 222 12.44 6.30 26.97
C THR A 222 11.66 6.20 25.65
N ASP A 223 10.46 6.78 25.59
CA ASP A 223 9.66 6.82 24.37
C ASP A 223 10.39 7.51 23.20
N GLN A 224 11.18 8.55 23.50
CA GLN A 224 11.91 9.30 22.47
C GLN A 224 13.01 8.45 21.81
N GLU A 225 13.77 7.69 22.60
CA GLU A 225 14.78 6.75 22.07
C GLU A 225 14.12 5.64 21.26
N ALA A 226 13.02 5.11 21.79
CA ALA A 226 12.29 4.03 21.15
C ALA A 226 11.71 4.47 19.80
N GLN A 227 11.16 5.69 19.71
CA GLN A 227 10.71 6.27 18.44
C GLN A 227 11.86 6.47 17.44
N GLN A 228 13.05 6.89 17.90
CA GLN A 228 14.20 7.06 17.02
C GLN A 228 14.68 5.71 16.45
N LEU A 229 14.70 4.65 17.26
CA LEU A 229 15.05 3.30 16.83
C LEU A 229 14.00 2.64 15.93
N MET A 230 12.74 3.09 15.98
CA MET A 230 11.70 2.63 15.05
C MET A 230 11.86 3.18 13.63
N GLN A 231 12.46 4.36 13.44
CA GLN A 231 12.51 5.02 12.13
C GLN A 231 13.10 4.13 11.03
N PRO A 232 14.24 3.42 11.24
CA PRO A 232 14.77 2.51 10.22
C PRO A 232 13.86 1.31 9.94
N LEU A 233 13.17 0.77 10.95
CA LEU A 233 12.20 -0.31 10.76
C LEU A 233 11.01 0.15 9.90
N VAL A 234 10.48 1.33 10.19
CA VAL A 234 9.36 1.90 9.44
C VAL A 234 9.79 2.20 8.01
N MET A 235 11.01 2.70 7.80
CA MET A 235 11.55 2.92 6.45
C MET A 235 11.62 1.62 5.64
N LEU A 236 12.06 0.51 6.24
CA LEU A 236 12.04 -0.80 5.60
C LEU A 236 10.60 -1.27 5.28
N LEU A 237 9.65 -1.01 6.17
CA LEU A 237 8.24 -1.37 5.95
C LEU A 237 7.57 -0.49 4.85
N VAL A 238 7.98 0.78 4.73
CA VAL A 238 7.46 1.74 3.72
C VAL A 238 8.05 1.50 2.34
N LEU A 239 9.29 1.01 2.24
CA LEU A 239 9.98 0.84 0.96
C LEU A 239 9.13 0.08 -0.08
N PRO A 240 8.52 -1.08 0.23
CA PRO A 240 7.61 -1.79 -0.68
C PRO A 240 6.44 -0.95 -1.21
N LEU A 241 5.92 0.01 -0.42
CA LEU A 241 4.83 0.88 -0.85
C LEU A 241 5.31 1.92 -1.87
N VAL A 242 6.53 2.45 -1.71
CA VAL A 242 7.08 3.45 -2.62
C VAL A 242 7.32 2.85 -4.01
N ILE A 243 7.85 1.63 -4.06
CA ILE A 243 8.12 0.91 -5.32
C ILE A 243 6.94 0.06 -5.78
N MET A 244 5.78 0.17 -5.13
CA MET A 244 4.59 -0.62 -5.45
C MET A 244 4.17 -0.47 -6.91
N ILE A 245 4.16 0.78 -7.42
CA ILE A 245 3.79 1.06 -8.82
C ILE A 245 4.70 0.29 -9.78
N TYR A 246 5.99 0.25 -9.49
CA TYR A 246 6.97 -0.50 -10.28
C TYR A 246 6.71 -2.02 -10.22
N ILE A 247 6.46 -2.56 -9.03
CA ILE A 247 6.17 -3.99 -8.85
C ILE A 247 4.87 -4.37 -9.56
N PHE A 248 3.86 -3.49 -9.52
CA PHE A 248 2.58 -3.74 -10.17
C PHE A 248 2.70 -3.77 -11.69
N GLN A 249 3.44 -2.83 -12.26
CA GLN A 249 3.68 -2.76 -13.70
C GLN A 249 4.61 -3.88 -14.19
N ASN A 250 5.58 -4.29 -13.36
CA ASN A 250 6.60 -5.28 -13.72
C ASN A 250 6.74 -6.36 -12.63
N PRO A 251 5.72 -7.22 -12.43
CA PRO A 251 5.68 -8.17 -11.31
C PRO A 251 6.67 -9.33 -11.45
N ASP A 252 7.10 -9.63 -12.67
CA ASP A 252 8.07 -10.69 -12.98
C ASP A 252 9.50 -10.17 -13.14
N SER A 253 9.72 -8.87 -12.96
CA SER A 253 11.08 -8.31 -12.98
C SER A 253 11.94 -8.92 -11.88
N ALA A 254 13.25 -9.05 -12.14
CA ALA A 254 14.20 -9.60 -11.16
C ALA A 254 14.15 -8.87 -9.81
N ALA A 255 13.96 -7.55 -9.82
CA ALA A 255 13.82 -6.75 -8.60
C ALA A 255 12.55 -7.13 -7.81
N SER A 256 11.39 -7.26 -8.47
CA SER A 256 10.14 -7.71 -7.85
C SER A 256 10.28 -9.11 -7.24
N VAL A 257 10.95 -10.04 -7.94
CA VAL A 257 11.20 -11.39 -7.44
C VAL A 257 12.10 -11.36 -6.20
N VAL A 258 13.25 -10.69 -6.26
CA VAL A 258 14.22 -10.66 -5.16
C VAL A 258 13.61 -10.02 -3.91
N LEU A 259 12.94 -8.87 -4.06
CA LEU A 259 12.29 -8.20 -2.93
C LEU A 259 11.16 -9.03 -2.33
N SER A 260 10.45 -9.82 -3.14
CA SER A 260 9.42 -10.72 -2.62
C SER A 260 9.96 -11.91 -1.82
N LEU A 261 11.26 -12.20 -1.91
CA LEU A 261 11.92 -13.26 -1.16
C LEU A 261 12.66 -12.74 0.08
N ILE A 262 12.92 -11.44 0.16
CA ILE A 262 13.54 -10.82 1.33
C ILE A 262 12.48 -10.72 2.44
N PRO A 263 12.66 -11.39 3.60
CA PRO A 263 11.61 -11.59 4.60
C PRO A 263 10.94 -10.31 5.11
N VAL A 264 11.69 -9.22 5.28
CA VAL A 264 11.11 -7.93 5.73
C VAL A 264 10.16 -7.32 4.69
N PHE A 265 10.39 -7.55 3.40
CA PHE A 265 9.54 -7.03 2.33
C PHE A 265 8.49 -8.05 1.87
N THR A 266 8.71 -9.33 2.14
CA THR A 266 7.90 -10.47 1.69
C THR A 266 6.39 -10.32 1.98
N PRO A 267 5.94 -9.93 3.20
CA PRO A 267 4.51 -9.84 3.50
C PRO A 267 3.74 -8.91 2.58
N LEU A 268 4.35 -7.80 2.16
CA LEU A 268 3.71 -6.81 1.29
C LEU A 268 3.92 -7.15 -0.19
N VAL A 269 5.17 -7.43 -0.58
CA VAL A 269 5.53 -7.63 -1.99
C VAL A 269 5.01 -8.95 -2.53
N MET A 270 5.17 -10.06 -1.79
CA MET A 270 4.76 -11.37 -2.30
C MET A 270 3.24 -11.51 -2.36
N PHE A 271 2.53 -10.96 -1.36
CA PHE A 271 1.08 -10.85 -1.38
C PHE A 271 0.60 -10.10 -2.63
N MET A 272 1.20 -8.96 -2.93
CA MET A 272 0.90 -8.18 -4.15
C MET A 272 1.14 -9.01 -5.42
N ARG A 273 2.31 -9.65 -5.55
CA ARG A 273 2.66 -10.46 -6.73
C ARG A 273 1.67 -11.61 -6.98
N ILE A 274 1.22 -12.29 -5.91
CA ILE A 274 0.22 -13.37 -5.98
C ILE A 274 -1.10 -12.87 -6.59
N ASN A 275 -1.52 -11.65 -6.24
CA ASN A 275 -2.76 -11.08 -6.76
C ASN A 275 -2.66 -10.65 -8.23
N ILE A 276 -1.47 -10.26 -8.70
CA ILE A 276 -1.31 -9.63 -10.02
C ILE A 276 -0.80 -10.62 -11.09
N SER A 277 0.22 -11.40 -10.77
CA SER A 277 1.00 -12.18 -11.75
C SER A 277 0.91 -13.70 -11.56
N ALA A 278 0.36 -14.17 -10.43
CA ALA A 278 0.36 -15.58 -10.03
C ALA A 278 1.76 -16.23 -10.15
N PRO A 279 2.72 -15.89 -9.26
CA PRO A 279 4.08 -16.40 -9.33
C PRO A 279 4.14 -17.93 -9.26
N PRO A 280 5.21 -18.56 -9.79
CA PRO A 280 5.41 -19.99 -9.66
C PRO A 280 5.33 -20.46 -8.21
N LEU A 281 4.69 -21.61 -7.97
CA LEU A 281 4.44 -22.14 -6.62
C LEU A 281 5.72 -22.28 -5.78
N TRP A 282 6.86 -22.58 -6.40
CA TRP A 282 8.15 -22.68 -5.70
C TRP A 282 8.61 -21.34 -5.13
N GLN A 283 8.33 -20.21 -5.79
CA GLN A 283 8.66 -18.88 -5.27
C GLN A 283 7.82 -18.58 -4.03
N ILE A 284 6.53 -18.94 -4.07
CA ILE A 284 5.60 -18.77 -2.94
C ILE A 284 6.05 -19.65 -1.76
N ALA A 285 6.35 -20.92 -2.00
CA ALA A 285 6.83 -21.83 -0.98
C ALA A 285 8.17 -21.39 -0.37
N LEU A 286 9.11 -20.94 -1.19
CA LEU A 286 10.39 -20.39 -0.74
C LEU A 286 10.21 -19.13 0.10
N ALA A 287 9.34 -18.21 -0.34
CA ALA A 287 9.01 -17.00 0.40
C ALA A 287 8.42 -17.33 1.79
N TYR A 288 7.49 -18.28 1.88
CA TYR A 288 6.97 -18.74 3.17
C TYR A 288 8.04 -19.39 4.04
N GLY A 289 8.90 -20.24 3.48
CA GLY A 289 9.99 -20.88 4.22
C GLY A 289 10.99 -19.86 4.80
N LEU A 290 11.43 -18.89 3.98
CA LEU A 290 12.32 -17.81 4.41
C LEU A 290 11.67 -16.90 5.43
N LEU A 291 10.39 -16.58 5.26
CA LEU A 291 9.63 -15.76 6.19
C LEU A 291 9.46 -16.46 7.54
N ILE A 292 9.05 -17.73 7.57
CA ILE A 292 8.92 -18.52 8.81
C ILE A 292 10.28 -18.64 9.50
N GLY A 293 11.35 -18.97 8.77
CA GLY A 293 12.70 -19.06 9.33
C GLY A 293 13.14 -17.73 9.94
N SER A 294 12.81 -16.61 9.30
CA SER A 294 13.12 -15.27 9.81
C SER A 294 12.29 -14.88 11.02
N VAL A 295 11.01 -15.25 11.05
CA VAL A 295 10.15 -15.07 12.23
C VAL A 295 10.78 -15.80 13.42
N VAL A 296 11.15 -17.07 13.26
CA VAL A 296 11.79 -17.85 14.34
C VAL A 296 13.08 -17.19 14.80
N LEU A 297 13.95 -16.80 13.85
CA LEU A 297 15.22 -16.13 14.16
C LEU A 297 15.00 -14.83 14.95
N VAL A 298 14.10 -13.97 14.45
CA VAL A 298 13.79 -12.69 15.09
C VAL A 298 13.21 -12.92 16.48
N PHE A 299 12.26 -13.85 16.65
CA PHE A 299 11.71 -14.14 17.98
C PHE A 299 12.76 -14.63 18.98
N ILE A 300 13.68 -15.51 18.55
CA ILE A 300 14.78 -15.96 19.41
C ILE A 300 15.65 -14.78 19.84
N VAL A 301 16.03 -13.93 18.89
CA VAL A 301 16.87 -12.75 19.16
C VAL A 301 16.14 -11.76 20.07
N SER A 302 14.89 -11.42 19.74
CA SER A 302 14.09 -10.46 20.50
C SER A 302 13.78 -10.95 21.91
N ALA A 303 13.48 -12.24 22.10
CA ALA A 303 13.26 -12.81 23.42
C ALA A 303 14.54 -12.79 24.28
N ARG A 304 15.72 -13.02 23.67
CA ARG A 304 17.01 -12.86 24.35
C ARG A 304 17.26 -11.40 24.76
N ILE A 305 17.02 -10.46 23.85
CA ILE A 305 17.15 -9.01 24.13
C ILE A 305 16.19 -8.60 25.25
N PHE A 306 14.95 -9.09 25.24
CA PHE A 306 13.97 -8.83 26.29
C PHE A 306 14.42 -9.33 27.66
N ARG A 307 14.94 -10.57 27.73
CA ARG A 307 15.46 -11.15 28.98
C ARG A 307 16.61 -10.35 29.57
N VAL A 308 17.50 -9.81 28.74
CA VAL A 308 18.61 -8.95 29.21
C VAL A 308 18.11 -7.55 29.55
N GLY A 309 17.22 -7.00 28.71
CA GLY A 309 16.68 -5.66 28.83
C GLY A 309 15.95 -5.43 30.15
N ILE A 310 15.21 -6.42 30.66
CA ILE A 310 14.50 -6.30 31.94
C ILE A 310 15.42 -6.33 33.17
N LEU A 311 16.62 -6.90 33.04
CA LEU A 311 17.61 -6.98 34.13
C LEU A 311 18.54 -5.76 34.19
N MET A 312 18.52 -4.92 33.15
CA MET A 312 19.36 -3.72 33.05
C MET A 312 18.52 -2.45 33.16
N THR A 313 18.32 -1.98 34.38
CA THR A 313 17.72 -0.67 34.67
C THR A 313 18.78 0.43 34.54
N GLY A 314 18.56 1.38 33.63
CA GLY A 314 19.27 2.67 33.60
C GLY A 314 20.55 2.79 32.76
N LYS A 315 21.05 1.73 32.11
CA LYS A 315 22.16 1.84 31.12
C LYS A 315 21.67 1.58 29.69
N LYS A 316 22.06 2.47 28.77
CA LYS A 316 21.75 2.36 27.34
C LYS A 316 22.38 1.09 26.77
N LEU A 317 21.60 0.26 26.10
CA LEU A 317 22.14 -0.82 25.28
C LEU A 317 22.67 -0.25 23.97
N SER A 318 23.99 -0.26 23.77
CA SER A 318 24.56 -0.03 22.43
C SER A 318 24.24 -1.21 21.51
N LEU A 319 23.91 -0.96 20.24
CA LEU A 319 23.72 -2.01 19.21
C LEU A 319 24.92 -2.98 19.14
N VAL A 320 26.12 -2.50 19.48
CA VAL A 320 27.36 -3.29 19.54
C VAL A 320 27.39 -4.24 20.74
N GLU A 321 26.81 -3.83 21.87
CA GLU A 321 26.71 -4.67 23.08
C GLU A 321 25.59 -5.71 22.92
N ALA A 322 24.45 -5.34 22.33
CA ALA A 322 23.38 -6.27 21.98
C ALA A 322 23.90 -7.42 21.10
N TRP A 323 24.73 -7.12 20.07
CA TRP A 323 25.36 -8.15 19.23
C TRP A 323 26.38 -9.02 19.97
N ARG A 324 27.20 -8.45 20.87
CA ARG A 324 28.14 -9.22 21.70
C ARG A 324 27.42 -10.20 22.61
N TRP A 325 26.26 -9.83 23.14
CA TRP A 325 25.48 -10.69 24.05
C TRP A 325 24.70 -11.79 23.33
N VAL A 326 24.23 -11.53 22.11
CA VAL A 326 23.68 -12.60 21.26
C VAL A 326 24.73 -13.72 21.04
N ARG A 327 26.02 -13.38 21.07
CA ARG A 327 27.13 -14.31 20.84
C ARG A 327 27.73 -14.95 22.10
N GLN A 328 27.54 -14.36 23.29
CA GLN A 328 28.12 -14.83 24.55
C GLN A 328 27.19 -15.73 25.40
N ALA A 329 25.94 -15.93 24.95
CA ALA A 329 24.95 -16.80 25.59
C ALA A 329 24.50 -17.93 24.67
#